data_AF-A0A5N8Y090-F1
#
_entry.id   AF-A0A5N8Y090-F1
#
_cell.length_a   1.000
_cell.length_b   1.000
_cell.length_c   1.000
_cell.angle_alpha   90.00
_cell.angle_beta   90.00
_cell.angle_gamma   90.00
#
_symmetry.space_group_name_H-M   'P 1'
#
loop_
_entity.id
_entity.type
_entity.pdbx_description
1 polymer ?
#
loop_
_entity_poly.entity_id
_entity_poly.type
_entity_poly.pdbx_seq_one_letter_code
_entity_poly.pdbx_strand_id
1 'polypeptide(L)'
;GKGRALQVYARPDEAAPDQPWTLHATGVLDDLGAGLTEVAGLGAWPPAGARELAVDGLYDVLDESGLTYGSAFRGLARVWVSGDDLFVEAVLPEPVAGEAAAFGLHPALLDTVLHALALRAGEGQQGALLPFVWSGVSLHSVGAGVVRARLTPCGADAYSLHVSDAAGAPVAVVDSLVLRPVSAADVVRAAAGSDGLFRLEWGPGPVGGRVESARGGQWAVVGDVETAAWRESGVPVRHFADLDALTAAVDAGEIVPSVVGLSVGVNSGDVLSPVADLLGVMRTWLSQERWANTPLVVLTSGAVALHPVSGAEMPDLGGAGVWGLVRSAISEHPGRLVLADVDETAASYRTLAERLSPVDEPQLALRAGEVWVPRLVRMASGAGEVRVAAPWAGDGTVLITGGTGGLGAEVARHLVTVHGVRDLLLVSRRGIEAPDAGELAGQLEELGARV
;
A
#
# COMPACT_ATOMS: atom_id res chain seq x y z
N GLY A 1 21.48 40.11 1.85
CA GLY A 1 20.40 41.08 2.09
C GLY A 1 19.39 40.47 3.03
N LYS A 2 18.15 40.98 3.07
CA LYS A 2 17.04 40.25 3.69
C LYS A 2 16.59 39.16 2.71
N GLY A 3 17.16 37.97 2.83
CA GLY A 3 16.75 36.83 2.02
C GLY A 3 15.26 36.48 2.24
N ARG A 4 14.59 36.02 1.19
CA ARG A 4 13.20 35.55 1.19
C ARG A 4 13.19 34.03 1.26
N ALA A 5 12.42 33.44 2.18
CA ALA A 5 12.24 32.00 2.22
C ALA A 5 11.43 31.51 1.00
N LEU A 6 11.82 30.37 0.44
CA LEU A 6 11.14 29.64 -0.63
C LEU A 6 10.80 28.24 -0.12
N GLN A 7 9.57 27.80 -0.33
CA GLN A 7 9.13 26.44 -0.04
C GLN A 7 8.25 25.94 -1.19
N VAL A 8 8.47 24.71 -1.64
CA VAL A 8 7.73 24.06 -2.73
C VAL A 8 7.00 22.85 -2.17
N TYR A 9 5.68 22.85 -2.32
CA TYR A 9 4.81 21.77 -1.87
C TYR A 9 4.07 21.15 -3.04
N ALA A 10 3.77 19.85 -2.96
CA ALA A 10 2.89 19.17 -3.90
C ALA A 10 1.90 18.29 -3.15
N ARG A 11 0.79 18.01 -3.83
CA ARG A 11 -0.25 17.09 -3.38
C ARG A 11 -0.84 16.41 -4.61
N PRO A 12 -1.05 15.08 -4.60
CA PRO A 12 -1.72 14.39 -5.69
C PRO A 12 -3.11 14.96 -5.97
N ASP A 13 -3.54 14.92 -7.23
CA ASP A 13 -4.87 15.42 -7.62
C ASP A 13 -6.01 14.58 -7.01
N GLU A 14 -5.78 13.28 -6.85
CA GLU A 14 -6.70 12.33 -6.22
C GLU A 14 -6.63 12.30 -4.68
N ALA A 15 -5.81 13.17 -4.08
CA ALA A 15 -5.64 13.22 -2.63
C ALA A 15 -6.96 13.59 -1.93
N ALA A 16 -7.25 12.92 -0.81
CA ALA A 16 -8.39 13.28 0.02
C ALA A 16 -8.28 14.75 0.49
N PRO A 17 -9.40 15.46 0.71
CA PRO A 17 -9.39 16.89 1.04
C PRO A 17 -8.54 17.27 2.25
N ASP A 18 -8.40 16.36 3.21
CA ASP A 18 -7.68 16.47 4.47
C ASP A 18 -6.22 15.98 4.40
N GLN A 19 -5.80 15.42 3.27
CA GLN A 19 -4.42 14.95 3.11
C GLN A 19 -3.45 16.16 3.13
N PRO A 20 -2.40 16.13 3.97
CA PRO A 20 -1.45 17.23 4.08
C PRO A 20 -0.61 17.36 2.81
N TRP A 21 -0.19 18.59 2.52
CA TRP A 21 0.76 18.87 1.45
C TRP A 21 2.16 18.38 1.81
N THR A 22 2.84 17.75 0.87
CA THR A 22 4.21 17.26 1.04
C THR A 22 5.20 18.36 0.65
N LEU A 23 6.14 18.69 1.54
CA LEU A 23 7.24 19.61 1.24
C LEU A 23 8.30 18.90 0.39
N HIS A 24 8.60 19.43 -0.79
CA HIS A 24 9.58 18.85 -1.73
C HIS A 24 10.90 19.62 -1.79
N ALA A 25 10.86 20.95 -1.60
CA ALA A 25 12.06 21.78 -1.58
C ALA A 25 11.89 22.97 -0.65
N THR A 26 12.98 23.41 -0.03
CA THR A 26 13.03 24.62 0.80
C THR A 26 14.35 25.34 0.58
N GLY A 27 14.35 26.67 0.65
CA GLY A 27 15.55 27.47 0.41
C GLY A 27 15.35 28.94 0.74
N VAL A 28 16.36 29.75 0.38
CA VAL A 28 16.34 31.20 0.56
C VAL A 28 16.78 31.85 -0.75
N LEU A 29 15.99 32.81 -1.23
CA LEU A 29 16.31 33.67 -2.36
C LEU A 29 16.84 35.01 -1.82
N ASP A 30 18.06 35.40 -2.19
CA ASP A 30 18.55 36.75 -1.90
C ASP A 30 18.32 37.65 -3.11
N ASP A 31 18.15 38.94 -2.85
CA ASP A 31 18.16 39.93 -3.93
C ASP A 31 19.62 40.18 -4.31
N LEU A 32 19.94 40.07 -5.59
CA LEU A 32 21.28 40.34 -6.15
C LEU A 32 21.54 41.86 -6.11
N GLY A 33 21.62 42.42 -4.91
CA GLY A 33 21.95 43.82 -4.68
C GLY A 33 23.42 44.10 -5.03
N ALA A 34 23.63 44.81 -6.14
CA ALA A 34 24.85 45.57 -6.47
C ALA A 34 26.21 44.82 -6.40
N GLY A 35 26.24 43.52 -6.77
CA GLY A 35 27.45 42.71 -6.68
C GLY A 35 27.56 41.58 -7.69
N LEU A 36 26.93 41.68 -8.86
CA LEU A 36 27.28 40.80 -9.98
C LEU A 36 28.70 41.17 -10.43
N THR A 37 29.70 40.50 -9.86
CA THR A 37 31.02 40.39 -10.50
C THR A 37 30.76 39.91 -11.92
N GLU A 38 31.33 40.60 -12.92
CA GLU A 38 31.18 40.23 -14.32
C GLU A 38 31.62 38.77 -14.50
N VAL A 39 30.65 37.87 -14.68
CA VAL A 39 30.91 36.43 -14.82
C VAL A 39 31.37 36.20 -16.26
N ALA A 40 32.65 35.86 -16.42
CA ALA A 40 33.19 35.52 -17.73
C ALA A 40 32.59 34.19 -18.22
N GLY A 41 31.90 34.20 -19.35
CA GLY A 41 31.34 32.97 -19.90
C GLY A 41 32.40 31.98 -20.41
N LEU A 42 31.94 30.82 -20.89
CA LEU A 42 32.83 29.78 -21.40
C LEU A 42 33.41 30.18 -22.77
N GLY A 43 34.73 30.22 -22.86
CA GLY A 43 35.48 30.65 -24.05
C GLY A 43 35.58 29.57 -25.15
N ALA A 44 36.80 29.25 -25.58
CA ALA A 44 37.03 28.33 -26.70
C ALA A 44 36.38 26.95 -26.48
N TRP A 45 35.66 26.46 -27.50
CA TRP A 45 34.89 25.21 -27.45
C TRP A 45 35.11 24.32 -28.69
N PRO A 46 35.32 23.00 -28.54
CA PRO A 46 35.56 22.31 -27.27
C PRO A 46 36.85 22.82 -26.60
N PRO A 47 37.00 22.70 -25.27
CA PRO A 47 38.17 23.22 -24.56
C PRO A 47 39.47 22.60 -25.10
N ALA A 48 40.48 23.43 -25.32
CA ALA A 48 41.75 22.98 -25.87
C ALA A 48 42.41 21.92 -24.97
N GLY A 49 42.76 20.78 -25.54
CA GLY A 49 43.38 19.65 -24.81
C GLY A 49 42.39 18.75 -24.06
N ALA A 50 41.08 19.02 -24.10
CA ALA A 50 40.08 18.14 -23.52
C ALA A 50 39.85 16.89 -24.40
N ARG A 51 39.68 15.73 -23.76
CA ARG A 51 39.40 14.45 -24.41
C ARG A 51 37.90 14.20 -24.44
N GLU A 52 37.34 13.87 -25.60
CA GLU A 52 35.92 13.52 -25.73
C GLU A 52 35.62 12.16 -25.08
N LEU A 53 34.47 12.05 -24.43
CA LEU A 53 33.92 10.83 -23.84
C LEU A 53 32.81 10.28 -24.73
N ALA A 54 32.76 8.95 -24.86
CA ALA A 54 31.64 8.29 -25.51
C ALA A 54 30.39 8.42 -24.63
N VAL A 55 29.27 8.80 -25.24
CA VAL A 55 27.96 8.93 -24.57
C VAL A 55 26.99 7.81 -24.95
N ASP A 56 27.39 6.94 -25.89
CA ASP A 56 26.59 5.77 -26.30
C ASP A 56 26.41 4.81 -25.12
N GLY A 57 25.18 4.32 -24.93
CA GLY A 57 24.81 3.43 -23.82
C GLY A 57 24.62 4.11 -22.47
N LEU A 58 24.87 5.43 -22.35
CA LEU A 58 24.70 6.17 -21.09
C LEU A 58 23.29 6.02 -20.49
N TYR A 59 22.27 6.15 -21.33
CA TYR A 59 20.88 6.08 -20.86
C TYR A 59 20.45 4.67 -20.44
N ASP A 60 21.11 3.62 -20.94
CA ASP A 60 20.87 2.25 -20.50
C ASP A 60 21.47 2.04 -19.10
N VAL A 61 22.68 2.56 -18.86
CA VAL A 61 23.33 2.55 -17.52
C VAL A 61 22.50 3.33 -16.49
N LEU A 62 21.97 4.49 -16.89
CA LEU A 62 21.08 5.28 -16.02
C LEU A 62 19.80 4.52 -15.70
N ASP A 63 19.19 3.83 -16.67
CA ASP A 63 17.99 3.02 -16.48
C ASP A 63 18.24 1.85 -15.51
N GLU A 64 19.38 1.14 -15.67
CA GLU A 64 19.80 0.07 -14.75
C GLU A 64 20.02 0.57 -13.31
N SER A 65 20.41 1.84 -13.14
CA SER A 65 20.54 2.47 -11.83
C SER A 65 19.22 2.95 -11.22
N GLY A 66 18.11 2.83 -11.96
CA GLY A 66 16.76 3.27 -11.56
C GLY A 66 16.36 4.66 -12.04
N LEU A 67 17.14 5.29 -12.93
CA LEU A 67 16.86 6.60 -13.52
C LEU A 67 16.41 6.47 -14.98
N THR A 68 15.13 6.22 -15.17
CA THR A 68 14.53 6.14 -16.51
C THR A 68 14.20 7.54 -17.05
N TYR A 69 15.00 8.02 -18.00
CA TYR A 69 14.74 9.30 -18.67
C TYR A 69 13.92 9.13 -19.95
N GLY A 70 12.82 9.88 -20.06
CA GLY A 70 12.01 9.99 -21.29
C GLY A 70 12.65 10.88 -22.35
N SER A 71 12.08 10.89 -23.57
CA SER A 71 12.64 11.61 -24.73
C SER A 71 12.87 13.10 -24.51
N ALA A 72 12.06 13.76 -23.68
CA ALA A 72 12.21 15.18 -23.33
C ALA A 72 13.48 15.49 -22.51
N PHE A 73 14.06 14.48 -21.84
CA PHE A 73 15.26 14.61 -21.00
C PHE A 73 16.52 14.01 -21.65
N ARG A 74 16.42 13.46 -22.88
CA ARG A 74 17.55 12.85 -23.59
C ARG A 74 18.26 13.84 -24.51
N GLY A 75 18.78 14.93 -23.93
CA GLY A 75 19.38 16.06 -24.66
C GLY A 75 20.90 16.10 -24.72
N LEU A 76 21.60 15.08 -24.19
CA LEU A 76 23.05 15.12 -24.06
C LEU A 76 23.70 14.96 -25.43
N ALA A 77 24.39 15.99 -25.92
CA ALA A 77 25.00 15.97 -27.24
C ALA A 77 26.44 15.44 -27.19
N ARG A 78 27.29 16.05 -26.37
CA ARG A 78 28.73 15.72 -26.29
C ARG A 78 29.30 16.02 -24.91
N VAL A 79 30.30 15.24 -24.50
CA VAL A 79 31.00 15.41 -23.22
C VAL A 79 32.50 15.32 -23.44
N TRP A 80 33.25 16.22 -22.81
CA TRP A 80 34.71 16.20 -22.77
C TRP A 80 35.23 16.21 -21.34
N VAL A 81 36.44 15.70 -21.14
CA VAL A 81 37.16 15.73 -19.88
C VAL A 81 38.52 16.42 -20.03
N SER A 82 38.85 17.29 -19.10
CA SER A 82 40.20 17.86 -18.94
C SER A 82 40.56 17.90 -17.47
N GLY A 83 41.51 17.06 -17.05
CA GLY A 83 41.78 16.83 -15.64
C GLY A 83 40.51 16.34 -14.92
N ASP A 84 40.14 17.03 -13.84
CA ASP A 84 38.97 16.68 -13.04
C ASP A 84 37.67 17.33 -13.53
N ASP A 85 37.73 18.17 -14.55
CA ASP A 85 36.56 18.88 -15.06
C ASP A 85 35.85 18.08 -16.16
N LEU A 86 34.52 18.16 -16.15
CA LEU A 86 33.67 17.76 -17.26
C LEU A 86 33.15 18.98 -18.01
N PHE A 87 33.14 18.88 -19.33
CA PHE A 87 32.57 19.86 -20.22
C PHE A 87 31.44 19.22 -21.00
N VAL A 88 30.26 19.82 -20.96
CA VAL A 88 29.03 19.20 -21.45
C VAL A 88 28.38 20.13 -22.47
N GLU A 89 28.01 19.59 -23.62
CA GLU A 89 27.11 20.24 -24.56
C GLU A 89 25.76 19.54 -24.51
N ALA A 90 24.72 20.29 -24.20
CA ALA A 90 23.35 19.80 -24.07
C ALA A 90 22.41 20.64 -24.96
N VAL A 91 21.46 19.96 -25.58
CA VAL A 91 20.48 20.54 -26.51
C VAL A 91 19.09 20.12 -26.05
N LEU A 92 18.13 21.04 -26.06
CA LEU A 92 16.74 20.68 -25.79
C LEU A 92 16.22 19.71 -26.86
N PRO A 93 15.72 18.52 -26.48
CA PRO A 93 15.15 17.59 -27.42
C PRO A 93 13.92 18.15 -28.14
N GLU A 94 13.67 17.67 -29.37
CA GLU A 94 12.57 18.15 -30.22
C GLU A 94 11.18 18.21 -29.55
N PRO A 95 10.77 17.25 -28.68
CA PRO A 95 9.48 17.32 -27.99
C PRO A 95 9.27 18.60 -27.16
N VAL A 96 10.35 19.24 -26.70
CA VAL A 96 10.33 20.42 -25.81
C VAL A 96 11.17 21.59 -26.34
N ALA A 97 11.72 21.49 -27.55
CA ALA A 97 12.61 22.52 -28.12
C ALA A 97 11.94 23.90 -28.25
N GLY A 98 10.62 23.91 -28.52
CA GLY A 98 9.81 25.15 -28.61
C GLY A 98 9.55 25.84 -27.27
N GLU A 99 9.83 25.19 -26.14
CA GLU A 99 9.51 25.69 -24.80
C GLU A 99 10.63 26.54 -24.18
N ALA A 100 11.82 26.58 -24.80
CA ALA A 100 13.00 27.22 -24.23
C ALA A 100 12.72 28.63 -23.67
N ALA A 101 12.07 29.48 -24.48
CA ALA A 101 11.77 30.87 -24.13
C ALA A 101 10.79 31.05 -22.97
N ALA A 102 10.04 30.00 -22.58
CA ALA A 102 9.13 30.03 -21.43
C ALA A 102 9.85 29.88 -20.09
N PHE A 103 11.13 29.47 -20.09
CA PHE A 103 11.91 29.22 -18.89
C PHE A 103 13.10 30.15 -18.77
N GLY A 104 13.52 30.41 -17.52
CA GLY A 104 14.83 30.99 -17.25
C GLY A 104 15.92 30.07 -17.81
N LEU A 105 16.03 28.88 -17.23
CA LEU A 105 16.74 27.75 -17.80
C LEU A 105 15.78 26.56 -17.81
N HIS A 106 15.61 25.91 -18.95
CA HIS A 106 14.67 24.80 -19.07
C HIS A 106 15.11 23.64 -18.17
N PRO A 107 14.23 23.09 -17.29
CA PRO A 107 14.61 22.05 -16.34
C PRO A 107 15.23 20.80 -16.99
N ALA A 108 14.68 20.33 -18.11
CA ALA A 108 15.26 19.20 -18.84
C ALA A 108 16.68 19.49 -19.37
N LEU A 109 16.99 20.74 -19.72
CA LEU A 109 18.32 21.13 -20.21
C LEU A 109 19.34 21.17 -19.07
N LEU A 110 18.95 21.71 -17.91
CA LEU A 110 19.79 21.68 -16.71
C LEU A 110 20.02 20.25 -16.21
N ASP A 111 18.98 19.43 -16.19
CA ASP A 111 19.08 18.04 -15.75
C ASP A 111 19.96 17.21 -16.70
N THR A 112 19.83 17.43 -18.01
CA THR A 112 20.70 16.80 -19.03
C THR A 112 22.19 17.06 -18.77
N VAL A 113 22.55 18.28 -18.34
CA VAL A 113 23.94 18.60 -17.99
C VAL A 113 24.45 17.70 -16.85
N LEU A 114 23.59 17.34 -15.91
CA LEU A 114 23.93 16.47 -14.78
C LEU A 114 24.08 15.00 -15.17
N HIS A 115 23.46 14.54 -16.27
CA HIS A 115 23.58 13.16 -16.76
C HIS A 115 25.05 12.79 -17.07
N ALA A 116 25.87 13.77 -17.45
CA ALA A 116 27.29 13.58 -17.71
C ALA A 116 28.08 13.09 -16.47
N LEU A 117 27.56 13.30 -15.25
CA LEU A 117 28.17 12.82 -14.01
C LEU A 117 28.16 11.28 -13.91
N ALA A 118 27.22 10.61 -14.56
CA ALA A 118 27.22 9.14 -14.61
C ALA A 118 28.42 8.58 -15.40
N LEU A 119 29.03 9.37 -16.30
CA LEU A 119 30.28 9.00 -16.99
C LEU A 119 31.51 9.05 -16.06
N ARG A 120 31.37 9.62 -14.85
CA ARG A 120 32.42 9.66 -13.81
C ARG A 120 32.23 8.58 -12.74
N ALA A 121 31.04 8.02 -12.61
CA ALA A 121 30.78 6.93 -11.67
C ALA A 121 31.63 5.72 -12.09
N GLY A 122 32.60 5.33 -11.26
CA GLY A 122 33.44 4.17 -11.53
C GLY A 122 32.63 2.87 -11.49
N GLU A 123 33.13 1.83 -12.16
CA GLU A 123 32.61 0.47 -12.04
C GLU A 123 32.60 0.06 -10.56
N GLY A 124 31.42 0.04 -9.92
CA GLY A 124 31.25 -0.34 -8.51
C GLY A 124 30.42 0.62 -7.64
N GLN A 125 30.00 1.78 -8.15
CA GLN A 125 29.09 2.66 -7.41
C GLN A 125 27.65 2.11 -7.45
N GLN A 126 27.13 1.69 -6.28
CA GLN A 126 25.77 1.15 -6.17
C GLN A 126 24.75 2.27 -5.99
N GLY A 127 23.91 2.48 -7.01
CA GLY A 127 22.78 3.42 -6.96
C GLY A 127 22.99 4.72 -7.73
N ALA A 128 21.89 5.46 -7.91
CA ALA A 128 21.84 6.70 -8.65
C ALA A 128 22.24 7.90 -7.78
N LEU A 129 22.99 8.86 -8.32
CA LEU A 129 23.30 10.12 -7.66
C LEU A 129 22.24 11.16 -8.00
N LEU A 130 21.54 11.67 -6.99
CA LEU A 130 20.50 12.70 -7.16
C LEU A 130 20.93 14.05 -6.56
N PRO A 131 20.54 15.18 -7.19
CA PRO A 131 20.67 16.51 -6.62
C PRO A 131 20.03 16.62 -5.22
N PHE A 132 20.80 17.05 -4.23
CA PHE A 132 20.32 17.20 -2.85
C PHE A 132 20.37 18.65 -2.34
N VAL A 133 21.52 19.30 -2.40
CA VAL A 133 21.67 20.70 -1.93
C VAL A 133 22.26 21.57 -3.03
N TRP A 134 21.57 22.66 -3.35
CA TRP A 134 22.02 23.68 -4.27
C TRP A 134 22.42 24.93 -3.49
N SER A 135 23.63 25.43 -3.70
CA SER A 135 24.17 26.62 -3.03
C SER A 135 24.71 27.60 -4.06
N GLY A 136 24.43 28.89 -3.86
CA GLY A 136 24.93 29.96 -4.73
C GLY A 136 24.44 29.85 -6.17
N VAL A 137 23.14 29.54 -6.37
CA VAL A 137 22.54 29.49 -7.71
C VAL A 137 22.26 30.90 -8.19
N SER A 138 22.80 31.26 -9.35
CA SER A 138 22.56 32.53 -10.02
C SER A 138 22.21 32.30 -11.50
N LEU A 139 21.25 33.09 -12.00
CA LEU A 139 20.76 33.05 -13.37
C LEU A 139 21.06 34.41 -14.03
N HIS A 140 21.70 34.38 -15.19
CA HIS A 140 22.22 35.56 -15.89
C HIS A 140 21.49 35.86 -17.20
N SER A 141 21.10 34.82 -17.93
CA SER A 141 20.33 34.94 -19.17
C SER A 141 19.24 33.86 -19.22
N VAL A 142 18.24 34.06 -20.10
CA VAL A 142 17.04 33.22 -20.17
C VAL A 142 16.79 32.70 -21.57
N GLY A 143 16.02 31.60 -21.68
CA GLY A 143 15.53 31.13 -22.97
C GLY A 143 16.52 30.33 -23.82
N ALA A 144 17.62 29.83 -23.23
CA ALA A 144 18.60 29.05 -23.96
C ALA A 144 18.05 27.65 -24.34
N GLY A 145 18.09 27.31 -25.62
CA GLY A 145 17.77 25.96 -26.14
C GLY A 145 18.98 25.03 -26.30
N VAL A 146 20.19 25.60 -26.22
CA VAL A 146 21.47 24.89 -26.25
C VAL A 146 22.36 25.49 -25.19
N VAL A 147 23.01 24.65 -24.39
CA VAL A 147 23.97 25.09 -23.37
C VAL A 147 25.27 24.32 -23.45
N ARG A 148 26.34 25.02 -23.05
CA ARG A 148 27.65 24.48 -22.74
C ARG A 148 27.86 24.64 -21.25
N ALA A 149 28.29 23.58 -20.58
CA ALA A 149 28.51 23.60 -19.14
C ALA A 149 29.90 23.09 -18.78
N ARG A 150 30.50 23.66 -17.74
CA ARG A 150 31.67 23.11 -17.05
C ARG A 150 31.25 22.67 -15.66
N LEU A 151 31.49 21.40 -15.33
CA LEU A 151 31.29 20.82 -14.00
C LEU A 151 32.66 20.60 -13.38
N THR A 152 32.91 21.24 -12.24
CA THR A 152 34.19 21.18 -11.52
C THR A 152 33.95 20.55 -10.14
N PRO A 153 34.64 19.47 -9.76
CA PRO A 153 34.54 18.93 -8.40
C PRO A 153 34.95 19.98 -7.35
N CYS A 154 34.12 20.18 -6.33
CA CYS A 154 34.37 21.12 -5.23
C CYS A 154 34.21 20.49 -3.83
N GLY A 155 34.18 19.15 -3.76
CA GLY A 155 34.09 18.35 -2.54
C GLY A 155 34.02 16.86 -2.87
N ALA A 156 33.82 16.00 -1.87
CA ALA A 156 33.72 14.55 -2.08
C ALA A 156 32.52 14.17 -2.96
N ASP A 157 31.36 14.79 -2.71
CA ASP A 157 30.10 14.52 -3.40
C ASP A 157 29.49 15.82 -3.97
N ALA A 158 30.32 16.79 -4.35
CA ALA A 158 29.86 18.12 -4.74
C ALA A 158 30.56 18.67 -6.00
N TYR A 159 29.79 19.38 -6.82
CA TYR A 159 30.26 20.02 -8.05
C TYR A 159 29.83 21.48 -8.12
N SER A 160 30.70 22.36 -8.62
CA SER A 160 30.30 23.68 -9.12
C SER A 160 29.94 23.60 -10.60
N LEU A 161 28.95 24.37 -11.03
CA LEU A 161 28.48 24.41 -12.42
C LEU A 161 28.64 25.81 -12.98
N HIS A 162 29.19 25.89 -14.19
CA HIS A 162 29.15 27.11 -14.99
C HIS A 162 28.50 26.79 -16.33
N VAL A 163 27.32 27.37 -16.58
CA VAL A 163 26.51 27.14 -17.77
C VAL A 163 26.53 28.39 -18.63
N SER A 164 26.85 28.23 -19.92
CA SER A 164 26.81 29.27 -20.94
C SER A 164 25.94 28.83 -22.12
N ASP A 165 25.48 29.77 -22.93
CA ASP A 165 24.76 29.47 -24.17
C ASP A 165 25.73 29.00 -25.28
N ALA A 166 25.20 28.74 -26.48
CA ALA A 166 26.00 28.34 -27.63
C ALA A 166 27.00 29.42 -28.11
N ALA A 167 26.76 30.69 -27.79
CA ALA A 167 27.66 31.81 -28.08
C ALA A 167 28.74 31.99 -26.99
N GLY A 168 28.64 31.28 -25.86
CA GLY A 168 29.56 31.37 -24.74
C GLY A 168 29.17 32.44 -23.71
N ALA A 169 28.00 33.06 -23.82
CA ALA A 169 27.51 34.01 -22.82
C ALA A 169 26.98 33.27 -21.58
N PRO A 170 27.21 33.78 -20.35
CA PRO A 170 26.78 33.10 -19.13
C PRO A 170 25.24 32.98 -19.04
N VAL A 171 24.78 31.78 -18.69
CA VAL A 171 23.37 31.45 -18.47
C VAL A 171 23.10 31.25 -16.99
N ALA A 172 23.86 30.37 -16.33
CA ALA A 172 23.71 30.10 -14.90
C ALA A 172 25.03 29.71 -14.25
N VAL A 173 25.20 30.04 -12.97
CA VAL A 173 26.30 29.57 -12.13
C VAL A 173 25.73 28.93 -10.88
N VAL A 174 26.33 27.82 -10.46
CA VAL A 174 26.05 27.14 -9.20
C VAL A 174 27.37 26.96 -8.46
N ASP A 175 27.50 27.59 -7.30
CA ASP A 175 28.73 27.51 -6.50
C ASP A 175 28.98 26.08 -6.00
N SER A 176 27.92 25.40 -5.56
CA SER A 176 28.00 24.01 -5.10
C SER A 176 26.67 23.28 -5.24
N LEU A 177 26.71 22.13 -5.90
CA LEU A 177 25.65 21.13 -5.98
C LEU A 177 26.12 19.85 -5.28
N VAL A 178 25.54 19.55 -4.12
CA VAL A 178 25.78 18.29 -3.40
C VAL A 178 24.84 17.21 -3.94
N LEU A 179 25.42 16.04 -4.23
CA LEU A 179 24.71 14.85 -4.71
C LEU A 179 24.60 13.82 -3.59
N ARG A 180 23.55 13.00 -3.63
CA ARG A 180 23.38 11.87 -2.70
C ARG A 180 23.08 10.58 -3.45
N PRO A 181 23.66 9.44 -3.02
CA PRO A 181 23.29 8.14 -3.55
C PRO A 181 21.89 7.74 -3.08
N VAL A 182 21.11 7.21 -4.00
CA VAL A 182 19.80 6.59 -3.76
C VAL A 182 19.78 5.23 -4.45
N SER A 183 19.36 4.19 -3.73
CA SER A 183 19.26 2.85 -4.31
C SER A 183 17.98 2.71 -5.16
N ALA A 184 18.00 1.84 -6.17
CA ALA A 184 16.79 1.52 -6.93
C ALA A 184 15.64 1.01 -6.02
N ALA A 185 15.98 0.29 -4.94
CA ALA A 185 15.00 -0.16 -3.95
C ALA A 185 14.33 1.00 -3.19
N ASP A 186 15.06 2.09 -2.92
CA ASP A 186 14.50 3.28 -2.28
C ASP A 186 13.56 4.04 -3.23
N VAL A 187 13.90 4.09 -4.53
CA VAL A 187 13.03 4.67 -5.57
C VAL A 187 11.73 3.87 -5.71
N VAL A 188 11.83 2.54 -5.77
CA VAL A 188 10.64 1.66 -5.83
C VAL A 188 9.80 1.79 -4.56
N ARG A 189 10.42 1.87 -3.37
CA ARG A 189 9.69 2.05 -2.11
C ARG A 189 8.95 3.39 -2.05
N ALA A 190 9.58 4.45 -2.57
CA ALA A 190 8.95 5.77 -2.67
C ALA A 190 7.79 5.78 -3.68
N ALA A 191 7.94 5.09 -4.82
CA ALA A 191 6.92 4.98 -5.85
C ALA A 191 5.75 4.06 -5.45
N ALA A 192 6.02 3.00 -4.68
CA ALA A 192 5.01 2.04 -4.27
C ALA A 192 3.97 2.63 -3.31
N GLY A 193 4.32 3.70 -2.58
CA GLY A 193 3.49 4.23 -1.52
C GLY A 193 3.26 3.19 -0.42
N SER A 194 3.09 3.65 0.80
CA SER A 194 2.60 2.82 1.91
C SER A 194 1.06 2.64 1.85
N ASP A 195 0.45 3.00 0.71
CA ASP A 195 -0.99 3.12 0.49
C ASP A 195 -1.70 1.79 0.19
N GLY A 196 -0.96 0.67 0.13
CA GLY A 196 -1.52 -0.66 -0.15
C GLY A 196 -2.03 -1.44 1.08
N LEU A 197 -1.76 -0.97 2.31
CA LEU A 197 -2.13 -1.70 3.52
C LEU A 197 -3.49 -1.25 4.06
N PHE A 198 -4.36 -2.22 4.34
CA PHE A 198 -5.67 -2.00 4.93
C PHE A 198 -5.84 -2.86 6.19
N ARG A 199 -6.67 -2.38 7.12
CA ARG A 199 -7.14 -3.15 8.27
C ARG A 199 -8.65 -3.10 8.37
N LEU A 200 -9.22 -4.10 9.05
CA LEU A 200 -10.61 -4.04 9.47
C LEU A 200 -10.74 -3.07 10.66
N GLU A 201 -11.77 -2.23 10.63
CA GLU A 201 -12.22 -1.43 11.76
C GLU A 201 -13.70 -1.68 11.99
N TRP A 202 -14.07 -1.90 13.25
CA TRP A 202 -15.46 -1.99 13.67
C TRP A 202 -15.91 -0.61 14.14
N GLY A 203 -16.83 -0.02 13.38
CA GLY A 203 -17.44 1.27 13.71
C GLY A 203 -18.92 1.11 14.04
N PRO A 204 -19.55 2.12 14.67
CA PRO A 204 -20.99 2.13 14.88
C PRO A 204 -21.71 2.05 13.53
N GLY A 205 -22.65 1.11 13.42
CA GLY A 205 -23.51 0.95 12.24
C GLY A 205 -24.54 2.09 12.11
N PRO A 206 -25.14 2.29 10.92
CA PRO A 206 -26.13 3.34 10.73
C PRO A 206 -27.28 3.23 11.73
N VAL A 207 -27.43 4.27 12.56
CA VAL A 207 -28.46 4.39 13.60
C VAL A 207 -29.83 4.76 13.00
N GLY A 208 -29.87 5.22 11.75
CA GLY A 208 -31.05 5.80 11.09
C GLY A 208 -31.62 4.92 9.98
N GLY A 209 -32.90 4.55 10.13
CA GLY A 209 -33.64 3.73 9.18
C GLY A 209 -34.09 2.43 9.83
N ARG A 210 -35.34 2.40 10.32
CA ARG A 210 -36.00 1.16 10.67
C ARG A 210 -36.36 0.50 9.33
N VAL A 211 -35.81 -0.66 9.01
CA VAL A 211 -36.19 -1.34 7.77
C VAL A 211 -37.65 -1.77 7.93
N GLU A 212 -38.55 -1.30 7.06
CA GLU A 212 -40.00 -1.58 7.16
C GLU A 212 -40.31 -3.09 7.17
N SER A 213 -39.42 -3.93 6.63
CA SER A 213 -39.49 -5.38 6.66
C SER A 213 -39.38 -5.99 8.07
N ALA A 214 -38.81 -5.28 9.05
CA ALA A 214 -38.62 -5.76 10.41
C ALA A 214 -39.89 -5.73 11.28
N ARG A 215 -40.92 -4.96 10.90
CA ARG A 215 -42.15 -4.84 11.71
C ARG A 215 -43.20 -5.93 11.49
N GLY A 216 -42.90 -6.94 10.66
CA GLY A 216 -43.85 -8.04 10.43
C GLY A 216 -43.26 -9.33 9.84
N GLY A 217 -41.94 -9.40 9.65
CA GLY A 217 -41.28 -10.58 9.10
C GLY A 217 -41.21 -11.72 10.11
N GLN A 218 -41.81 -12.87 9.78
CA GLN A 218 -41.77 -14.06 10.63
C GLN A 218 -40.34 -14.62 10.64
N TRP A 219 -39.63 -14.42 11.75
CA TRP A 219 -38.34 -15.07 12.02
C TRP A 219 -38.56 -16.55 12.30
N ALA A 220 -37.73 -17.39 11.69
CA ALA A 220 -37.51 -18.76 12.13
C ALA A 220 -36.08 -18.88 12.68
N VAL A 221 -35.92 -19.53 13.82
CA VAL A 221 -34.61 -19.79 14.43
C VAL A 221 -34.39 -21.29 14.44
N VAL A 222 -33.24 -21.71 13.91
CA VAL A 222 -32.85 -23.10 13.73
C VAL A 222 -31.63 -23.40 14.59
N GLY A 223 -31.66 -24.55 15.27
CA GLY A 223 -30.60 -25.04 16.13
C GLY A 223 -30.89 -24.84 17.62
N ASP A 224 -29.97 -25.35 18.43
CA ASP A 224 -30.08 -25.35 19.89
C ASP A 224 -29.61 -24.00 20.44
N VAL A 225 -30.52 -23.02 20.44
CA VAL A 225 -30.26 -21.70 21.01
C VAL A 225 -30.79 -21.67 22.43
N GLU A 226 -30.07 -21.01 23.34
CA GLU A 226 -30.67 -20.52 24.59
C GLU A 226 -31.87 -19.64 24.26
N THR A 227 -33.02 -20.29 24.22
CA THR A 227 -34.34 -19.71 23.93
C THR A 227 -34.73 -18.57 24.87
N ALA A 228 -34.03 -18.39 26.00
CA ALA A 228 -34.27 -17.32 26.95
C ALA A 228 -34.09 -15.94 26.31
N ALA A 229 -32.96 -15.68 25.65
CA ALA A 229 -32.65 -14.36 25.11
C ALA A 229 -33.59 -13.94 23.97
N TRP A 230 -33.93 -14.85 23.06
CA TRP A 230 -34.95 -14.62 22.03
C TRP A 230 -36.34 -14.35 22.65
N ARG A 231 -36.76 -15.13 23.66
CA ARG A 231 -38.04 -14.89 24.35
C ARG A 231 -38.06 -13.52 25.06
N GLU A 232 -36.99 -13.17 25.75
CA GLU A 232 -36.85 -11.92 26.49
C GLU A 232 -36.73 -10.70 25.56
N SER A 233 -36.25 -10.89 24.33
CA SER A 233 -36.16 -9.82 23.33
C SER A 233 -37.53 -9.25 22.96
N GLY A 234 -38.59 -10.06 23.05
CA GLY A 234 -39.94 -9.75 22.60
C GLY A 234 -40.15 -9.89 21.08
N VAL A 235 -39.16 -10.37 20.34
CA VAL A 235 -39.27 -10.65 18.90
C VAL A 235 -40.06 -11.96 18.71
N PRO A 236 -41.13 -11.96 17.88
CA PRO A 236 -41.87 -13.18 17.59
C PRO A 236 -41.04 -14.09 16.67
N VAL A 237 -40.56 -15.21 17.23
CA VAL A 237 -39.76 -16.22 16.52
C VAL A 237 -40.43 -17.61 16.59
N ARG A 238 -40.32 -18.38 15.51
CA ARG A 238 -40.62 -19.84 15.52
C ARG A 238 -39.32 -20.62 15.64
N HIS A 239 -39.28 -21.59 16.55
CA HIS A 239 -38.10 -22.42 16.76
C HIS A 239 -38.24 -23.76 16.04
N PHE A 240 -37.15 -24.18 15.39
CA PHE A 240 -37.02 -25.48 14.73
C PHE A 240 -35.72 -26.13 15.17
N ALA A 241 -35.73 -27.46 15.35
CA ALA A 241 -34.54 -28.19 15.79
C ALA A 241 -33.41 -28.13 14.74
N ASP A 242 -33.78 -28.26 13.46
CA ASP A 242 -32.88 -28.26 12.32
C ASP A 242 -33.59 -27.70 11.07
N LEU A 243 -32.85 -27.60 9.95
CA LEU A 243 -33.40 -27.12 8.68
C LEU A 243 -34.40 -28.09 8.05
N ASP A 244 -34.33 -29.38 8.37
CA ASP A 244 -35.25 -30.39 7.83
C ASP A 244 -36.63 -30.21 8.47
N ALA A 245 -36.70 -29.96 9.78
CA ALA A 245 -37.92 -29.63 10.50
C ALA A 245 -38.56 -28.33 9.99
N LEU A 246 -37.75 -27.29 9.73
CA LEU A 246 -38.23 -26.07 9.09
C LEU A 246 -38.79 -26.34 7.69
N THR A 247 -38.07 -27.12 6.89
CA THR A 247 -38.48 -27.47 5.53
C THR A 247 -39.80 -28.24 5.53
N ALA A 248 -39.92 -29.25 6.40
CA ALA A 248 -41.12 -30.05 6.56
C ALA A 248 -42.34 -29.21 7.00
N ALA A 249 -42.14 -28.23 7.88
CA ALA A 249 -43.21 -27.33 8.31
C ALA A 249 -43.72 -26.45 7.14
N VAL A 250 -42.79 -25.89 6.36
CA VAL A 250 -43.15 -25.12 5.15
C VAL A 250 -43.82 -26.02 4.10
N ASP A 251 -43.37 -27.26 3.94
CA ASP A 251 -44.00 -28.25 3.04
C ASP A 251 -45.41 -28.65 3.51
N ALA A 252 -45.66 -28.65 4.82
CA ALA A 252 -46.98 -28.86 5.40
C ALA A 252 -47.91 -27.64 5.27
N GLY A 253 -47.46 -26.55 4.63
CA GLY A 253 -48.25 -25.36 4.34
C GLY A 253 -48.05 -24.19 5.30
N GLU A 254 -47.04 -24.23 6.17
CA GLU A 254 -46.67 -23.06 6.96
C GLU A 254 -46.10 -21.94 6.08
N ILE A 255 -46.31 -20.69 6.50
CA ILE A 255 -45.79 -19.51 5.81
C ILE A 255 -44.25 -19.55 5.84
N VAL A 256 -43.65 -19.34 4.66
CA VAL A 256 -42.19 -19.20 4.48
C VAL A 256 -41.69 -18.04 5.34
N PRO A 257 -40.73 -18.27 6.26
CA PRO A 257 -40.17 -17.20 7.07
C PRO A 257 -39.47 -16.16 6.19
N SER A 258 -39.56 -14.89 6.59
CA SER A 258 -38.88 -13.81 5.90
C SER A 258 -37.38 -13.79 6.18
N VAL A 259 -36.96 -14.40 7.29
CA VAL A 259 -35.56 -14.49 7.74
C VAL A 259 -35.38 -15.80 8.51
N VAL A 260 -34.28 -16.51 8.28
CA VAL A 260 -33.90 -17.67 9.10
C VAL A 260 -32.60 -17.37 9.84
N GLY A 261 -32.63 -17.42 11.16
CA GLY A 261 -31.44 -17.40 12.00
C GLY A 261 -30.94 -18.82 12.26
N LEU A 262 -29.68 -19.10 11.96
CA LEU A 262 -29.02 -20.37 12.25
C LEU A 262 -27.94 -20.14 13.30
N SER A 263 -28.12 -20.71 14.49
CA SER A 263 -27.08 -20.68 15.53
C SER A 263 -25.99 -21.68 15.21
N VAL A 264 -24.74 -21.23 15.20
CA VAL A 264 -23.58 -22.11 15.07
C VAL A 264 -22.96 -22.26 16.45
N GLY A 265 -23.09 -23.47 17.01
CA GLY A 265 -22.41 -23.84 18.25
C GLY A 265 -20.91 -23.78 18.05
N VAL A 266 -20.28 -22.78 18.68
CA VAL A 266 -18.83 -22.60 18.72
C VAL A 266 -18.41 -22.59 20.20
N ASN A 267 -17.13 -22.85 20.52
CA ASN A 267 -16.58 -23.14 21.86
C ASN A 267 -16.34 -24.62 22.27
N SER A 268 -16.24 -25.57 21.34
CA SER A 268 -15.91 -26.97 21.67
C SER A 268 -14.41 -27.28 21.71
N GLY A 269 -13.55 -26.32 21.33
CA GLY A 269 -12.11 -26.55 21.08
C GLY A 269 -11.82 -27.22 19.72
N ASP A 270 -12.86 -27.62 18.98
CA ASP A 270 -12.76 -28.10 17.60
C ASP A 270 -13.03 -26.95 16.63
N VAL A 271 -12.01 -26.60 15.85
CA VAL A 271 -12.06 -25.48 14.89
C VAL A 271 -12.71 -25.89 13.56
N LEU A 272 -12.60 -27.16 13.17
CA LEU A 272 -12.93 -27.58 11.80
C LEU A 272 -14.35 -28.09 11.65
N SER A 273 -14.87 -28.83 12.62
CA SER A 273 -16.21 -29.41 12.53
C SER A 273 -17.32 -28.35 12.34
N PRO A 274 -17.36 -27.24 13.11
CA PRO A 274 -18.38 -26.20 12.90
C PRO A 274 -18.35 -25.59 11.50
N VAL A 275 -17.15 -25.44 10.92
CA VAL A 275 -16.98 -24.90 9.56
C VAL A 275 -17.44 -25.90 8.50
N ALA A 276 -17.11 -27.19 8.68
CA ALA A 276 -17.51 -28.25 7.76
C ALA A 276 -19.04 -28.49 7.77
N ASP A 277 -19.64 -28.52 8.95
CA ASP A 277 -21.08 -28.69 9.13
C ASP A 277 -21.85 -27.52 8.50
N LEU A 278 -21.38 -26.29 8.76
CA LEU A 278 -21.97 -25.10 8.16
C LEU A 278 -21.84 -25.09 6.63
N LEU A 279 -20.71 -25.54 6.07
CA LEU A 279 -20.56 -25.67 4.62
C LEU A 279 -21.62 -26.63 4.05
N GLY A 280 -21.88 -27.76 4.71
CA GLY A 280 -22.93 -28.69 4.33
C GLY A 280 -24.32 -28.04 4.32
N VAL A 281 -24.64 -27.33 5.41
CA VAL A 281 -25.88 -26.57 5.57
C VAL A 281 -26.06 -25.52 4.47
N MET A 282 -25.04 -24.70 4.23
CA MET A 282 -25.09 -23.63 3.24
C MET A 282 -25.28 -24.17 1.82
N ARG A 283 -24.62 -25.27 1.47
CA ARG A 283 -24.81 -25.91 0.15
C ARG A 283 -26.24 -26.36 -0.06
N THR A 284 -26.84 -27.00 0.95
CA THR A 284 -28.25 -27.41 0.90
C THR A 284 -29.15 -26.19 0.78
N TRP A 285 -28.99 -25.19 1.64
CA TRP A 285 -29.79 -23.96 1.64
C TRP A 285 -29.73 -23.22 0.30
N LEU A 286 -28.53 -23.04 -0.24
CA LEU A 286 -28.32 -22.30 -1.48
C LEU A 286 -28.87 -23.03 -2.70
N SER A 287 -28.89 -24.36 -2.69
CA SER A 287 -29.41 -25.20 -3.78
C SER A 287 -30.94 -25.20 -3.92
N GLN A 288 -31.67 -24.77 -2.89
CA GLN A 288 -33.13 -24.86 -2.85
C GLN A 288 -33.79 -23.53 -3.26
N GLU A 289 -34.52 -23.52 -4.37
CA GLU A 289 -35.19 -22.33 -4.92
C GLU A 289 -36.19 -21.67 -3.97
N ARG A 290 -36.84 -22.46 -3.11
CA ARG A 290 -37.80 -21.95 -2.09
C ARG A 290 -37.21 -20.91 -1.15
N TRP A 291 -35.89 -20.97 -0.92
CA TRP A 291 -35.18 -20.05 -0.03
C TRP A 291 -34.50 -18.90 -0.78
N ALA A 292 -34.76 -18.73 -2.09
CA ALA A 292 -34.10 -17.72 -2.90
C ALA A 292 -34.30 -16.29 -2.33
N ASN A 293 -35.45 -16.04 -1.71
CA ASN A 293 -35.83 -14.74 -1.14
C ASN A 293 -35.78 -14.70 0.39
N THR A 294 -35.26 -15.75 1.04
CA THR A 294 -35.11 -15.82 2.50
C THR A 294 -33.62 -15.77 2.84
N PRO A 295 -33.12 -14.68 3.46
CA PRO A 295 -31.75 -14.62 3.95
C PRO A 295 -31.55 -15.61 5.10
N LEU A 296 -30.42 -16.32 5.07
CA LEU A 296 -29.92 -17.11 6.18
C LEU A 296 -28.92 -16.26 6.98
N VAL A 297 -29.29 -15.94 8.21
CA VAL A 297 -28.45 -15.21 9.17
C VAL A 297 -27.69 -16.24 10.00
N VAL A 298 -26.39 -16.36 9.76
CA VAL A 298 -25.48 -17.19 10.55
C VAL A 298 -25.14 -16.44 11.84
N LEU A 299 -25.63 -16.96 12.96
CA LEU A 299 -25.47 -16.40 14.29
C LEU A 299 -24.26 -17.05 14.97
N THR A 300 -23.31 -16.23 15.39
CA THR A 300 -22.15 -16.63 16.19
C THR A 300 -22.10 -15.86 17.50
N SER A 301 -21.32 -16.33 18.47
CA SER A 301 -21.07 -15.67 19.74
C SER A 301 -19.57 -15.62 20.00
N GLY A 302 -19.00 -14.42 20.12
CA GLY A 302 -17.56 -14.22 20.37
C GLY A 302 -16.66 -14.56 19.18
N ALA A 303 -17.19 -14.66 17.96
CA ALA A 303 -16.39 -15.00 16.77
C ALA A 303 -15.51 -13.86 16.24
N VAL A 304 -15.79 -12.61 16.67
CA VAL A 304 -15.03 -11.42 16.26
C VAL A 304 -14.70 -10.53 17.45
N ALA A 305 -13.51 -9.93 17.42
CA ALA A 305 -13.08 -8.90 18.36
C ALA A 305 -13.36 -7.51 17.76
N LEU A 306 -14.03 -6.63 18.51
CA LEU A 306 -14.30 -5.26 18.05
C LEU A 306 -13.07 -4.36 18.20
N HIS A 307 -12.24 -4.65 19.21
CA HIS A 307 -11.03 -3.89 19.52
C HIS A 307 -9.80 -4.81 19.69
N PRO A 308 -9.28 -5.39 18.60
CA PRO A 308 -8.22 -6.41 18.66
C PRO A 308 -6.87 -5.92 19.23
N VAL A 309 -6.63 -4.60 19.28
CA VAL A 309 -5.35 -4.01 19.71
C VAL A 309 -5.14 -4.11 21.22
N SER A 310 -6.20 -4.28 22.02
CA SER A 310 -6.10 -4.36 23.49
C SER A 310 -5.68 -5.75 24.00
N GLY A 311 -5.71 -6.78 23.15
CA GLY A 311 -5.44 -8.17 23.54
C GLY A 311 -6.45 -8.77 24.54
N ALA A 312 -7.48 -8.03 24.92
CA ALA A 312 -8.46 -8.44 25.94
C ALA A 312 -9.58 -9.32 25.37
N GLU A 313 -9.83 -9.25 24.06
CA GLU A 313 -10.80 -10.08 23.35
C GLU A 313 -10.04 -11.04 22.42
N MET A 314 -10.02 -12.33 22.76
CA MET A 314 -9.60 -13.38 21.83
C MET A 314 -10.83 -13.95 21.14
N PRO A 315 -10.94 -13.86 19.80
CA PRO A 315 -12.04 -14.46 19.07
C PRO A 315 -12.04 -15.99 19.24
N ASP A 316 -13.23 -16.59 19.32
CA ASP A 316 -13.35 -18.03 19.16
C ASP A 316 -12.86 -18.46 17.77
N LEU A 317 -11.95 -19.43 17.72
CA LEU A 317 -11.28 -19.83 16.48
C LEU A 317 -12.23 -20.54 15.50
N GLY A 318 -13.17 -21.34 16.00
CA GLY A 318 -14.17 -21.99 15.17
C GLY A 318 -15.12 -20.97 14.53
N GLY A 319 -15.59 -20.01 15.33
CA GLY A 319 -16.39 -18.86 14.92
C GLY A 319 -15.65 -17.96 13.93
N ALA A 320 -14.37 -17.68 14.14
CA ALA A 320 -13.56 -16.94 13.18
C ALA A 320 -13.45 -17.68 11.83
N GLY A 321 -13.32 -19.02 11.86
CA GLY A 321 -13.36 -19.87 10.68
C GLY A 321 -14.70 -19.80 9.94
N VAL A 322 -15.82 -19.85 10.68
CA VAL A 322 -17.19 -19.66 10.17
C VAL A 322 -17.31 -18.31 9.47
N TRP A 323 -16.84 -17.22 10.09
CA TRP A 323 -16.82 -15.88 9.50
C TRP A 323 -15.99 -15.82 8.21
N GLY A 324 -14.88 -16.56 8.13
CA GLY A 324 -14.10 -16.69 6.91
C GLY A 324 -14.88 -17.34 5.77
N LEU A 325 -15.51 -18.50 6.06
CA LEU A 325 -16.30 -19.26 5.09
C LEU A 325 -17.49 -18.45 4.55
N VAL A 326 -18.32 -17.91 5.45
CA VAL A 326 -19.57 -17.26 5.06
C VAL A 326 -19.29 -15.95 4.32
N ARG A 327 -18.27 -15.19 4.70
CA ARG A 327 -17.86 -13.96 3.99
C ARG A 327 -17.45 -14.23 2.54
N SER A 328 -16.79 -15.37 2.27
CA SER A 328 -16.52 -15.79 0.89
C SER A 328 -17.83 -16.04 0.14
N ALA A 329 -18.74 -16.81 0.74
CA ALA A 329 -20.02 -17.14 0.12
C ALA A 329 -20.96 -15.92 -0.08
N ILE A 330 -20.91 -14.91 0.79
CA ILE A 330 -21.64 -13.64 0.62
C ILE A 330 -21.23 -12.95 -0.69
N SER A 331 -19.95 -13.04 -1.08
CA SER A 331 -19.46 -12.45 -2.33
C SER A 331 -20.02 -13.16 -3.57
N GLU A 332 -20.32 -14.45 -3.46
CA GLU A 332 -20.91 -15.27 -4.52
C GLU A 332 -22.44 -15.20 -4.54
N HIS A 333 -23.08 -15.00 -3.39
CA HIS A 333 -24.54 -14.97 -3.21
C HIS A 333 -25.01 -13.73 -2.43
N PRO A 334 -24.89 -12.50 -2.99
CA PRO A 334 -25.29 -11.28 -2.30
C PRO A 334 -26.76 -11.31 -1.85
N GLY A 335 -27.04 -10.83 -0.64
CA GLY A 335 -28.39 -10.76 -0.08
C GLY A 335 -28.97 -12.08 0.45
N ARG A 336 -28.31 -13.22 0.21
CA ARG A 336 -28.80 -14.54 0.66
C ARG A 336 -28.23 -15.00 2.00
N LEU A 337 -27.09 -14.45 2.40
CA LEU A 337 -26.35 -14.83 3.59
C LEU A 337 -26.01 -13.57 4.40
N VAL A 338 -26.12 -13.65 5.71
CA VAL A 338 -25.71 -12.59 6.64
C VAL A 338 -24.90 -13.21 7.78
N LEU A 339 -23.85 -12.52 8.22
CA LEU A 339 -23.10 -12.83 9.43
C LEU A 339 -23.51 -11.88 10.55
N ALA A 340 -23.92 -12.43 11.70
CA ALA A 340 -24.20 -11.65 12.89
C ALA A 340 -23.54 -12.30 14.12
N ASP A 341 -22.59 -11.59 14.72
CA ASP A 341 -21.96 -12.02 15.97
C ASP A 341 -22.63 -11.34 17.17
N VAL A 342 -23.34 -12.09 18.00
CA VAL A 342 -24.21 -11.58 19.07
C VAL A 342 -23.66 -11.91 20.44
N ASP A 343 -23.82 -11.01 21.41
CA ASP A 343 -23.45 -11.23 22.82
C ASP A 343 -24.54 -11.92 23.64
N GLU A 344 -25.50 -12.55 22.97
CA GLU A 344 -26.60 -13.30 23.56
C GLU A 344 -27.54 -12.50 24.49
N THR A 345 -27.49 -11.17 24.46
CA THR A 345 -28.44 -10.35 25.23
C THR A 345 -29.78 -10.17 24.51
N ALA A 346 -30.88 -10.09 25.27
CA ALA A 346 -32.21 -9.78 24.75
C ALA A 346 -32.27 -8.46 23.94
N ALA A 347 -31.46 -7.47 24.34
CA ALA A 347 -31.32 -6.20 23.62
C ALA A 347 -30.69 -6.41 22.23
N SER A 348 -29.61 -7.18 22.13
CA SER A 348 -28.96 -7.51 20.86
C SER A 348 -29.89 -8.25 19.91
N TYR A 349 -30.63 -9.27 20.37
CA TYR A 349 -31.58 -9.97 19.50
C TYR A 349 -32.72 -9.06 18.99
N ARG A 350 -33.21 -8.16 19.84
CA ARG A 350 -34.20 -7.15 19.42
C ARG A 350 -33.62 -6.23 18.35
N THR A 351 -32.42 -5.68 18.58
CA THR A 351 -31.75 -4.80 17.62
C THR A 351 -31.46 -5.53 16.30
N LEU A 352 -31.02 -6.79 16.35
CA LEU A 352 -30.78 -7.61 15.17
C LEU A 352 -32.05 -7.72 14.32
N ALA A 353 -33.18 -8.07 14.94
CA ALA A 353 -34.46 -8.15 14.24
C ALA A 353 -34.90 -6.81 13.64
N GLU A 354 -34.62 -5.68 14.30
CA GLU A 354 -35.02 -4.35 13.85
C GLU A 354 -34.11 -3.72 12.78
N ARG A 355 -32.84 -4.13 12.72
CA ARG A 355 -31.79 -3.44 11.95
C ARG A 355 -31.15 -4.30 10.85
N LEU A 356 -31.53 -5.57 10.73
CA LEU A 356 -31.00 -6.45 9.68
C LEU A 356 -31.19 -5.86 8.28
N SER A 357 -30.08 -5.64 7.56
CA SER A 357 -30.07 -5.35 6.13
C SER A 357 -29.19 -6.37 5.39
N PRO A 358 -29.78 -7.44 4.82
CA PRO A 358 -29.00 -8.49 4.18
C PRO A 358 -28.18 -8.05 2.96
N VAL A 359 -28.55 -6.92 2.35
CA VAL A 359 -27.91 -6.41 1.14
C VAL A 359 -26.86 -5.36 1.47
N ASP A 360 -27.19 -4.38 2.31
CA ASP A 360 -26.30 -3.25 2.58
C ASP A 360 -25.26 -3.58 3.66
N GLU A 361 -25.66 -4.34 4.69
CA GLU A 361 -24.82 -4.68 5.85
C GLU A 361 -24.88 -6.19 6.14
N PRO A 362 -24.34 -7.04 5.24
CA PRO A 362 -24.37 -8.50 5.39
C PRO A 362 -23.44 -9.00 6.50
N GLN A 363 -22.75 -8.13 7.21
CA GLN A 363 -21.84 -8.44 8.32
C GLN A 363 -22.05 -7.43 9.45
N LEU A 364 -22.40 -7.91 10.64
CA LEU A 364 -22.56 -7.08 11.82
C LEU A 364 -22.18 -7.82 13.11
N ALA A 365 -21.87 -7.07 14.15
CA ALA A 365 -21.72 -7.57 15.50
C ALA A 365 -22.62 -6.75 16.44
N LEU A 366 -23.20 -7.42 17.44
CA LEU A 366 -24.04 -6.78 18.44
C LEU A 366 -23.47 -6.99 19.83
N ARG A 367 -23.30 -5.87 20.54
CA ARG A 367 -22.83 -5.80 21.93
C ARG A 367 -23.74 -4.85 22.69
N ALA A 368 -24.34 -5.33 23.77
CA ALA A 368 -25.30 -4.62 24.61
C ALA A 368 -26.43 -3.94 23.83
N GLY A 369 -26.88 -4.53 22.71
CA GLY A 369 -27.89 -3.94 21.83
C GLY A 369 -27.39 -2.89 20.83
N GLU A 370 -26.10 -2.56 20.81
CA GLU A 370 -25.47 -1.66 19.84
C GLU A 370 -24.99 -2.42 18.60
N VAL A 371 -25.10 -1.79 17.43
CA VAL A 371 -24.69 -2.36 16.14
C VAL A 371 -23.29 -1.90 15.77
N TRP A 372 -22.43 -2.85 15.46
CA TRP A 372 -21.07 -2.62 14.96
C TRP A 372 -20.95 -3.23 13.57
N VAL A 373 -20.41 -2.47 12.63
CA VAL A 373 -20.21 -2.92 11.23
C VAL A 373 -18.74 -2.88 10.87
N PRO A 374 -18.23 -3.89 10.16
CA PRO A 374 -16.84 -3.92 9.74
C PRO A 374 -16.65 -3.04 8.51
N ARG A 375 -15.57 -2.26 8.51
CA ARG A 375 -15.12 -1.44 7.39
C ARG A 375 -13.65 -1.68 7.14
N LEU A 376 -13.27 -1.74 5.86
CA LEU A 376 -11.88 -1.78 5.47
C LEU A 376 -11.36 -0.34 5.47
N VAL A 377 -10.42 -0.02 6.36
CA VAL A 377 -9.79 1.30 6.47
C VAL A 377 -8.32 1.20 6.09
N ARG A 378 -7.79 2.25 5.46
CA ARG A 378 -6.36 2.33 5.13
C ARG A 378 -5.55 2.40 6.42
N MET A 379 -4.44 1.68 6.44
CA MET A 379 -3.44 1.83 7.49
C MET A 379 -2.73 3.16 7.27
N ALA A 380 -2.92 4.10 8.20
CA ALA A 380 -2.23 5.37 8.16
C ALA A 380 -0.72 5.12 8.20
N SER A 381 -0.04 5.63 7.19
CA SER A 381 1.39 5.45 7.03
C SER A 381 2.11 6.67 7.58
N GLY A 382 2.43 6.62 8.87
CA GLY A 382 3.39 7.52 9.51
C GLY A 382 2.88 8.94 9.82
N ALA A 383 2.40 9.14 11.05
CA ALA A 383 2.57 10.39 11.82
C ALA A 383 2.63 10.03 13.31
N GLY A 384 3.72 9.39 13.70
CA GLY A 384 3.95 8.88 15.04
C GLY A 384 4.79 7.62 14.93
N GLU A 385 6.09 7.72 15.24
CA GLU A 385 6.96 6.57 15.43
C GLU A 385 6.40 5.71 16.58
N VAL A 386 5.44 4.84 16.29
CA VAL A 386 5.40 3.56 16.99
C VAL A 386 6.42 2.71 16.26
N ARG A 387 7.69 2.85 16.68
CA ARG A 387 8.66 1.78 16.47
C ARG A 387 8.11 0.59 17.23
N VAL A 388 7.32 -0.24 16.54
CA VAL A 388 7.12 -1.61 16.98
C VAL A 388 8.54 -2.17 17.02
N ALA A 389 9.07 -2.39 18.23
CA ALA A 389 10.35 -3.04 18.42
C ALA A 389 10.38 -4.24 17.48
N ALA A 390 11.41 -4.34 16.63
CA ALA A 390 11.48 -5.26 15.49
C ALA A 390 10.67 -6.53 15.80
N PRO A 391 9.44 -6.67 15.24
CA PRO A 391 8.45 -7.58 15.81
C PRO A 391 8.89 -9.04 15.79
N TRP A 392 9.97 -9.34 15.09
CA TRP A 392 10.52 -10.67 14.86
C TRP A 392 11.88 -10.88 15.53
N ALA A 393 12.29 -10.02 16.45
CA ALA A 393 13.51 -10.16 17.26
C ALA A 393 13.38 -11.19 18.41
N GLY A 394 12.40 -12.10 18.34
CA GLY A 394 12.18 -13.15 19.34
C GLY A 394 12.61 -14.52 18.83
N ASP A 395 12.94 -15.43 19.74
CA ASP A 395 13.35 -16.82 19.47
C ASP A 395 12.17 -17.75 19.07
N GLY A 396 11.12 -17.20 18.47
CA GLY A 396 9.89 -17.92 18.14
C GLY A 396 9.86 -18.45 16.71
N THR A 397 9.18 -19.58 16.48
CA THR A 397 8.93 -20.10 15.14
C THR A 397 7.90 -19.27 14.39
N VAL A 398 8.23 -18.83 13.17
CA VAL A 398 7.30 -18.12 12.28
C VAL A 398 6.59 -19.10 11.36
N LEU A 399 5.26 -19.18 11.49
CA LEU A 399 4.39 -19.97 10.63
C LEU A 399 4.04 -19.19 9.35
N ILE A 400 4.35 -19.75 8.18
CA ILE A 400 3.95 -19.22 6.88
C ILE A 400 2.92 -20.16 6.24
N THR A 401 1.67 -19.71 6.15
CA THR A 401 0.62 -20.44 5.43
C THR A 401 0.69 -20.11 3.94
N GLY A 402 0.67 -21.15 3.10
CA GLY A 402 1.07 -21.03 1.69
C GLY A 402 2.58 -20.91 1.49
N GLY A 403 3.39 -21.31 2.49
CA GLY A 403 4.84 -21.05 2.52
C GLY A 403 5.64 -21.65 1.36
N THR A 404 5.15 -22.72 0.73
CA THR A 404 5.79 -23.33 -0.46
C THR A 404 5.27 -22.78 -1.80
N GLY A 405 4.41 -21.75 -1.79
CA GLY A 405 3.97 -21.05 -3.00
C GLY A 405 4.93 -19.92 -3.35
N GLY A 406 4.91 -19.41 -4.59
CA GLY A 406 5.87 -18.39 -5.05
C GLY A 406 5.99 -17.17 -4.12
N LEU A 407 4.88 -16.58 -3.70
CA LEU A 407 4.90 -15.47 -2.72
C LEU A 407 5.34 -15.91 -1.33
N GLY A 408 4.92 -17.09 -0.86
CA GLY A 408 5.31 -17.62 0.45
C GLY A 408 6.81 -17.86 0.56
N ALA A 409 7.43 -18.34 -0.52
CA ALA A 409 8.87 -18.56 -0.64
C ALA A 409 9.64 -17.23 -0.57
N GLU A 410 9.22 -16.21 -1.30
CA GLU A 410 9.85 -14.89 -1.24
C GLU A 410 9.71 -14.24 0.13
N VAL A 411 8.53 -14.36 0.76
CA VAL A 411 8.34 -13.90 2.14
C VAL A 411 9.31 -14.62 3.07
N ALA A 412 9.40 -15.96 2.99
CA ALA A 412 10.31 -16.76 3.82
C ALA A 412 11.76 -16.28 3.70
N ARG A 413 12.26 -16.09 2.47
CA ARG A 413 13.63 -15.58 2.25
C ARG A 413 13.81 -14.20 2.88
N HIS A 414 12.84 -13.31 2.70
CA HIS A 414 12.88 -11.99 3.29
C HIS A 414 12.91 -12.02 4.83
N LEU A 415 12.12 -12.91 5.47
CA LEU A 415 12.15 -13.08 6.93
C LEU A 415 13.55 -13.45 7.43
N VAL A 416 14.22 -14.36 6.73
CA VAL A 416 15.54 -14.86 7.13
C VAL A 416 16.62 -13.81 6.86
N THR A 417 16.66 -13.23 5.66
CA THR A 417 17.76 -12.36 5.24
C THR A 417 17.67 -10.94 5.78
N VAL A 418 16.46 -10.39 5.92
CA VAL A 418 16.26 -8.99 6.34
C VAL A 418 15.92 -8.89 7.82
N HIS A 419 15.10 -9.81 8.32
CA HIS A 419 14.61 -9.75 9.70
C HIS A 419 15.29 -10.75 10.64
N GLY A 420 16.19 -11.60 10.13
CA GLY A 420 17.01 -12.50 10.94
C GLY A 420 16.23 -13.66 11.56
N VAL A 421 15.04 -13.99 11.06
CA VAL A 421 14.24 -15.12 11.55
C VAL A 421 14.98 -16.42 11.31
N ARG A 422 15.05 -17.27 12.33
CA ARG A 422 15.82 -18.53 12.30
C ARG A 422 14.96 -19.78 12.37
N ASP A 423 13.74 -19.71 12.86
CA ASP A 423 12.84 -20.86 12.93
C ASP A 423 11.60 -20.56 12.09
N LEU A 424 11.42 -21.32 11.01
CA LEU A 424 10.28 -21.24 10.10
C LEU A 424 9.46 -22.52 10.19
N LEU A 425 8.15 -22.39 9.96
CA LEU A 425 7.27 -23.52 9.69
C LEU A 425 6.48 -23.21 8.42
N LEU A 426 6.79 -23.90 7.32
CA LEU A 426 6.12 -23.68 6.04
C LEU A 426 4.95 -24.65 5.88
N VAL A 427 3.74 -24.11 5.83
CA VAL A 427 2.52 -24.92 5.65
C VAL A 427 1.94 -24.66 4.26
N SER A 428 1.62 -25.72 3.53
CA SER A 428 0.92 -25.63 2.25
C SER A 428 0.04 -26.86 2.04
N ARG A 429 -0.89 -26.80 1.07
CA ARG A 429 -1.82 -27.90 0.77
C ARG A 429 -1.13 -29.21 0.41
N ARG A 430 0.05 -29.16 -0.20
CA ARG A 430 0.83 -30.34 -0.61
C ARG A 430 2.03 -30.58 0.31
N GLY A 431 2.35 -29.66 1.21
CA GLY A 431 3.51 -29.75 2.11
C GLY A 431 4.80 -29.95 1.32
N ILE A 432 5.63 -30.87 1.79
CA ILE A 432 6.92 -31.23 1.16
C ILE A 432 6.77 -31.85 -0.24
N GLU A 433 5.59 -32.37 -0.57
CA GLU A 433 5.28 -32.91 -1.90
C GLU A 433 4.97 -31.81 -2.93
N ALA A 434 4.98 -30.53 -2.54
CA ALA A 434 4.90 -29.44 -3.50
C ALA A 434 6.17 -29.39 -4.36
N PRO A 435 6.05 -29.09 -5.67
CA PRO A 435 7.22 -28.80 -6.51
C PRO A 435 8.11 -27.76 -5.83
N ASP A 436 9.42 -27.99 -5.87
CA ASP A 436 10.46 -27.09 -5.36
C ASP A 436 10.46 -26.87 -3.82
N ALA A 437 9.60 -27.55 -3.05
CA ALA A 437 9.54 -27.39 -1.60
C ALA A 437 10.83 -27.84 -0.89
N GLY A 438 11.43 -28.95 -1.33
CA GLY A 438 12.70 -29.42 -0.80
C GLY A 438 13.88 -28.51 -1.16
N GLU A 439 13.86 -27.93 -2.37
CA GLU A 439 14.87 -26.95 -2.80
C GLU A 439 14.74 -25.66 -1.98
N LEU A 440 13.52 -25.17 -1.79
CA LEU A 440 13.24 -24.01 -0.95
C LEU A 440 13.70 -24.21 0.49
N ALA A 441 13.42 -25.37 1.09
CA ALA A 441 13.88 -25.69 2.44
C ALA A 441 15.41 -25.66 2.52
N GLY A 442 16.10 -26.31 1.58
CA GLY A 442 17.57 -26.28 1.51
C GLY A 442 18.15 -24.87 1.35
N GLN A 443 17.56 -24.04 0.47
CA GLN A 443 17.97 -22.64 0.30
C GLN A 443 17.81 -21.83 1.60
N LEU A 444 16.70 -22.01 2.32
CA LEU A 444 16.45 -21.32 3.59
C LEU A 444 17.40 -21.81 4.70
N GLU A 445 17.72 -23.10 4.71
CA GLU A 445 18.73 -23.68 5.62
C GLU A 445 20.14 -23.13 5.34
N GLU A 446 20.52 -22.97 4.07
CA GLU A 446 21.78 -22.33 3.67
C GLU A 446 21.85 -20.86 4.10
N LEU A 447 20.72 -20.16 4.11
CA LEU A 447 20.59 -18.81 4.68
C LEU A 447 20.58 -18.81 6.23
N GLY A 448 20.63 -19.98 6.84
CA GLY A 448 20.77 -20.22 8.27
C GLY A 448 19.45 -20.26 9.03
N ALA A 449 18.35 -20.63 8.38
CA ALA A 449 17.10 -20.96 9.05
C ALA A 449 16.98 -22.47 9.35
N ARG A 450 16.07 -22.82 10.25
CA ARG A 450 15.53 -24.16 10.49
C ARG A 450 14.10 -24.13 9.96
N VAL A 451 13.72 -25.08 9.11
CA VAL A 451 12.46 -25.07 8.35
C VAL A 451 11.59 -26.28 8.67
#